data_AF-A0A1E1W5N2-F1
#
_entry.id   AF-A0A1E1W5N2-F1
#
_cell.length_a   1.000
_cell.length_b   1.000
_cell.length_c   1.000
_cell.angle_alpha   90.00
_cell.angle_beta   90.00
_cell.angle_gamma   90.00
#
_symmetry.space_group_name_H-M   'P 1'
#
loop_
_entity.id
_entity.type
_entity.pdbx_description
1 polymer ?
#
loop_
_entity_poly.entity_id
_entity_poly.type
_entity_poly.pdbx_seq_one_letter_code
_entity_poly.pdbx_strand_id
1 'polypeptide(L)'
;PPAFDVTGLPTLFGACVYSFMCHHSLPGLISPIRGKNRLGLHLALDYTLITIFYLLLAFTGAFAFAHLSDLYTLNFVPTDNENIFLEVVEYFLALFPVFTLSTSFPIIAITLRNNLQSLFLDTSRIESYNFVLRKLLFPIVTVAPPLLLTYYLEDIGVLIEFTGSYAGTGIQYLIPTFLVVSARRHCNNLLGLGVVNKYKSPFSHMAWAVFVLLWSLMCVILVSVNISEKNS
;
A
#
# COMPACT_ATOMS: atom_id res chain seq x y z
N PRO A 1 -18.98 24.50 5.18
CA PRO A 1 -18.63 23.24 5.88
C PRO A 1 -18.02 23.50 7.26
N PRO A 2 -18.27 22.64 8.27
CA PRO A 2 -17.58 22.72 9.56
C PRO A 2 -16.07 22.58 9.35
N ALA A 3 -15.28 23.37 10.09
CA ALA A 3 -13.82 23.42 9.91
C ALA A 3 -13.10 22.14 10.37
N PHE A 4 -13.77 21.29 11.15
CA PHE A 4 -13.23 20.05 11.67
C PHE A 4 -14.36 19.03 11.79
N ASP A 5 -14.25 17.93 11.05
CA ASP A 5 -15.13 16.78 11.15
C ASP A 5 -14.29 15.55 11.45
N VAL A 6 -14.48 15.00 12.65
CA VAL A 6 -13.75 13.82 13.14
C VAL A 6 -14.18 12.53 12.46
N THR A 7 -15.33 12.54 11.79
CA THR A 7 -15.87 11.34 11.10
C THR A 7 -14.98 10.89 9.94
N GLY A 8 -14.22 11.81 9.32
CA GLY A 8 -13.29 11.48 8.22
C GLY A 8 -11.92 10.94 8.67
N LEU A 9 -11.62 10.92 9.97
CA LEU A 9 -10.31 10.49 10.48
C LEU A 9 -9.97 9.04 10.13
N PRO A 10 -10.87 8.03 10.30
CA PRO A 10 -10.56 6.64 9.94
C PRO A 10 -10.24 6.47 8.45
N THR A 11 -11.00 7.12 7.58
CA THR A 11 -10.76 7.11 6.12
C THR A 11 -9.42 7.77 5.78
N LEU A 12 -9.07 8.88 6.45
CA LEU A 12 -7.75 9.51 6.29
C LEU A 12 -6.62 8.56 6.72
N PHE A 13 -6.77 7.84 7.83
CA PHE A 13 -5.77 6.86 8.25
C PHE A 13 -5.60 5.74 7.22
N GLY A 14 -6.69 5.15 6.73
CA GLY A 14 -6.65 4.13 5.69
C GLY A 14 -5.95 4.62 4.43
N ALA A 15 -6.30 5.82 3.96
CA ALA A 15 -5.67 6.45 2.81
C ALA A 15 -4.16 6.69 3.04
N CYS A 16 -3.76 7.24 4.19
CA CYS A 16 -2.34 7.48 4.51
C CYS A 16 -1.53 6.17 4.56
N VAL A 17 -2.04 5.13 5.23
CA VAL A 17 -1.36 3.84 5.28
C VAL A 17 -1.22 3.28 3.86
N TYR A 18 -2.28 3.33 3.06
CA TYR A 18 -2.22 2.88 1.67
C TYR A 18 -1.19 3.66 0.84
N SER A 19 -1.18 5.00 0.93
CA SER A 19 -0.26 5.88 0.20
C SER A 19 1.22 5.63 0.51
N PHE A 20 1.56 5.25 1.73
CA PHE A 20 2.94 4.96 2.13
C PHE A 20 3.34 3.47 1.99
N MET A 21 2.48 2.66 1.36
CA MET A 21 2.70 1.23 1.21
C MET A 21 3.69 0.89 0.10
N CYS A 22 4.96 0.71 0.44
CA CYS A 22 5.97 0.13 -0.47
C CYS A 22 6.73 -1.07 0.11
N HIS A 23 6.40 -1.47 1.34
CA HIS A 23 7.07 -2.52 2.12
C HIS A 23 7.13 -3.89 1.44
N HIS A 24 6.17 -4.22 0.57
CA HIS A 24 6.15 -5.46 -0.18
C HIS A 24 7.22 -5.53 -1.29
N SER A 25 7.66 -4.38 -1.79
CA SER A 25 8.65 -4.26 -2.88
C SER A 25 10.01 -3.72 -2.40
N LEU A 26 10.02 -3.02 -1.27
CA LEU A 26 11.21 -2.44 -0.62
C LEU A 26 12.38 -3.44 -0.51
N PRO A 27 12.20 -4.67 0.00
CA PRO A 27 13.29 -5.64 0.12
C PRO A 27 13.99 -5.95 -1.20
N GLY A 28 13.22 -6.12 -2.28
CA GLY A 28 13.75 -6.37 -3.63
C GLY A 28 14.50 -5.16 -4.19
N LEU A 29 14.00 -3.95 -3.92
CA LEU A 29 14.62 -2.69 -4.36
C LEU A 29 15.93 -2.40 -3.62
N ILE A 30 16.00 -2.66 -2.31
CA ILE A 30 17.20 -2.34 -1.50
C ILE A 30 18.28 -3.42 -1.55
N SER A 31 17.92 -4.66 -1.89
CA SER A 31 18.86 -5.79 -1.95
C SER A 31 20.07 -5.53 -2.86
N PRO A 32 19.90 -5.07 -4.12
CA PRO A 32 21.02 -4.85 -5.04
C PRO A 32 21.86 -3.59 -4.74
N ILE A 33 21.43 -2.71 -3.82
CA ILE A 33 22.14 -1.47 -3.51
C ILE A 33 23.47 -1.77 -2.80
N ARG A 34 24.58 -1.34 -3.40
CA ARG A 34 25.93 -1.41 -2.83
C ARG A 34 26.12 -0.32 -1.77
N GLY A 35 26.68 -0.69 -0.61
CA GLY A 35 27.04 0.27 0.46
C GLY A 35 25.83 0.86 1.21
N LYS A 36 25.27 0.10 2.16
CA LYS A 36 24.00 0.43 2.84
C LYS A 36 24.12 1.46 3.98
N ASN A 37 25.26 2.12 4.13
CA ASN A 37 25.55 3.00 5.28
C ASN A 37 24.64 4.24 5.35
N ARG A 38 24.16 4.73 4.20
CA ARG A 38 23.25 5.90 4.12
C ARG A 38 21.84 5.54 3.65
N LEU A 39 21.52 4.24 3.54
CA LEU A 39 20.24 3.79 3.00
C LEU A 39 19.06 4.34 3.81
N GLY A 40 19.15 4.35 5.14
CA GLY A 40 18.10 4.90 6.00
C GLY A 40 17.86 6.40 5.78
N LEU A 41 18.91 7.17 5.49
CA LEU A 41 18.78 8.60 5.17
C LEU A 41 18.10 8.81 3.81
N HIS A 42 18.49 8.04 2.79
CA HIS A 42 17.85 8.12 1.47
C HIS A 42 16.36 7.78 1.56
N LEU A 43 16.00 6.69 2.25
CA LEU A 43 14.59 6.35 2.48
C LEU A 43 13.84 7.46 3.22
N ALA A 44 14.43 8.06 4.27
CA ALA A 44 13.79 9.16 4.98
C ALA A 44 13.56 10.39 4.09
N LEU A 45 14.51 10.72 3.21
CA LEU A 45 14.36 11.80 2.25
C LEU A 45 13.25 11.51 1.23
N ASP A 46 13.19 10.29 0.71
CA ASP A 46 12.14 9.88 -0.24
C ASP A 46 10.75 9.97 0.40
N TYR A 47 10.57 9.44 1.62
CA TYR A 47 9.31 9.53 2.35
C TYR A 47 8.91 10.98 2.67
N THR A 48 9.89 11.84 3.00
CA THR A 48 9.64 13.27 3.24
C THR A 48 9.18 13.97 1.96
N LEU A 49 9.84 13.69 0.84
CA LEU A 49 9.49 14.24 -0.47
C LEU A 49 8.07 13.80 -0.89
N ILE A 50 7.75 12.52 -0.75
CA ILE A 50 6.41 11.98 -1.03
C ILE A 50 5.35 12.68 -0.18
N THR A 51 5.63 12.89 1.11
CA THR A 51 4.72 13.61 2.02
C THR A 51 4.46 15.03 1.55
N ILE A 52 5.51 15.75 1.12
CA ILE A 52 5.37 17.12 0.60
C ILE A 52 4.48 17.14 -0.65
N PHE A 53 4.67 16.20 -1.59
CA PHE A 53 3.83 16.11 -2.78
C PHE A 53 2.37 15.78 -2.46
N TYR A 54 2.12 14.84 -1.53
CA TYR A 54 0.76 14.54 -1.11
C TYR A 54 0.08 15.70 -0.41
N LEU A 55 0.78 16.43 0.46
CA LEU A 55 0.26 17.64 1.09
C LEU A 55 -0.05 18.71 0.04
N LEU A 56 0.85 18.92 -0.93
CA LEU A 56 0.63 19.90 -2.01
C LEU A 56 -0.64 19.57 -2.80
N LEU A 57 -0.83 18.30 -3.19
CA LEU A 57 -2.03 17.85 -3.90
C LEU A 57 -3.31 18.00 -3.06
N ALA A 58 -3.24 17.67 -1.77
CA ALA A 58 -4.38 17.84 -0.87
C ALA A 58 -4.75 19.32 -0.72
N PHE A 59 -3.74 20.20 -0.59
CA PHE A 59 -3.94 21.65 -0.52
C PHE A 59 -4.54 22.21 -1.82
N THR A 60 -4.01 21.86 -2.98
CA THR A 60 -4.57 22.33 -4.25
C THR A 60 -6.00 21.84 -4.45
N GLY A 61 -6.31 20.60 -4.07
CA GLY A 61 -7.67 20.07 -4.12
C GLY A 61 -8.65 20.84 -3.25
N ALA A 62 -8.28 21.03 -1.98
CA ALA A 62 -9.13 21.69 -1.00
C ALA A 62 -9.43 23.16 -1.34
N PHE A 63 -8.51 23.87 -2.00
CA PHE A 63 -8.68 25.28 -2.34
C PHE A 63 -9.18 25.52 -3.78
N ALA A 64 -8.96 24.59 -4.71
CA ALA A 64 -9.36 24.78 -6.11
C ALA A 64 -10.78 24.31 -6.42
N PHE A 65 -11.30 23.29 -5.69
CA PHE A 65 -12.59 22.67 -6.01
C PHE A 65 -13.59 22.82 -4.87
N ALA A 66 -14.83 23.23 -5.19
CA ALA A 66 -15.92 23.30 -4.23
C ALA A 66 -16.49 21.90 -3.87
N HIS A 67 -16.44 20.97 -4.82
CA HIS A 67 -16.82 19.57 -4.66
C HIS A 67 -15.70 18.70 -5.20
N LEU A 68 -15.18 17.79 -4.37
CA LEU A 68 -14.12 16.86 -4.73
C LEU A 68 -14.72 15.49 -5.05
N SER A 69 -14.31 14.93 -6.18
CA SER A 69 -14.53 13.53 -6.54
C SER A 69 -13.57 12.62 -5.76
N ASP A 70 -13.91 11.34 -5.63
CA ASP A 70 -13.11 10.33 -4.89
C ASP A 70 -11.68 10.19 -5.40
N LEU A 71 -11.45 10.40 -6.71
CA LEU A 71 -10.13 10.51 -7.30
C LEU A 71 -9.86 11.95 -7.72
N TYR A 72 -8.68 12.43 -7.34
CA TYR A 72 -8.22 13.79 -7.67
C TYR A 72 -8.29 14.10 -9.17
N THR A 73 -7.93 13.13 -10.02
CA THR A 73 -7.90 13.27 -11.48
C THR A 73 -9.28 13.37 -12.13
N LEU A 74 -10.34 12.86 -11.47
CA LEU A 74 -11.70 12.96 -11.98
C LEU A 74 -12.26 14.38 -11.92
N ASN A 75 -11.64 15.27 -11.13
CA ASN A 75 -12.02 16.68 -11.07
C ASN A 75 -11.58 17.47 -12.32
N PHE A 76 -10.83 16.84 -13.23
CA PHE A 76 -10.37 17.43 -14.49
C PHE A 76 -11.06 16.81 -15.71
N VAL A 77 -12.24 16.19 -15.54
CA VAL A 77 -13.04 15.74 -16.69
C VAL A 77 -13.47 16.96 -17.49
N PRO A 78 -13.19 17.03 -18.81
CA PRO A 78 -13.51 18.20 -19.60
C PRO A 78 -15.00 18.54 -19.56
N THR A 79 -15.31 19.77 -19.22
CA THR A 79 -16.59 20.42 -19.52
C THR A 79 -16.46 21.17 -20.84
N ASP A 80 -17.55 21.34 -21.60
CA ASP A 80 -17.54 22.05 -22.89
C ASP A 80 -16.77 23.38 -22.79
N ASN A 81 -15.51 23.35 -23.22
CA ASN A 81 -14.54 24.43 -23.05
C ASN A 81 -14.20 24.96 -24.44
N GLU A 82 -14.23 26.28 -24.63
CA GLU A 82 -13.91 26.88 -25.93
C GLU A 82 -12.39 26.81 -26.25
N ASN A 83 -11.55 26.53 -25.26
CA ASN A 83 -10.09 26.51 -25.41
C ASN A 83 -9.57 25.08 -25.56
N ILE A 84 -9.26 24.70 -26.80
CA ILE A 84 -8.73 23.37 -27.19
C ILE A 84 -7.51 22.97 -26.36
N PHE A 85 -6.63 23.93 -25.99
CA PHE A 85 -5.45 23.60 -25.19
C PHE A 85 -5.80 23.13 -23.78
N LEU A 86 -6.77 23.79 -23.13
CA LEU A 86 -7.21 23.39 -21.79
C LEU A 86 -7.92 22.04 -21.83
N GLU A 87 -8.76 21.83 -22.85
CA GLU A 87 -9.45 20.55 -23.07
C GLU A 87 -8.44 19.38 -23.22
N VAL A 88 -7.34 19.58 -23.97
CA VAL A 88 -6.28 18.57 -24.10
C VAL A 88 -5.59 18.28 -22.76
N VAL A 89 -5.32 19.30 -21.95
CA VAL A 89 -4.71 19.13 -20.63
C VAL A 89 -5.65 18.39 -19.67
N GLU A 90 -6.93 18.72 -19.68
CA GLU A 90 -7.98 18.06 -18.90
C GLU A 90 -8.08 16.57 -19.25
N TYR A 91 -8.17 16.23 -20.54
CA TYR A 91 -8.14 14.84 -20.98
C TYR A 91 -6.86 14.11 -20.54
N PHE A 92 -5.70 14.76 -20.66
CA PHE A 92 -4.44 14.16 -20.22
C PHE A 92 -4.44 13.85 -18.71
N LEU A 93 -4.89 14.79 -17.87
CA LEU A 93 -4.97 14.62 -16.42
C LEU A 93 -5.97 13.53 -16.02
N ALA A 94 -7.14 13.51 -16.66
CA ALA A 94 -8.18 12.51 -16.40
C ALA A 94 -7.75 11.09 -16.82
N LEU A 95 -7.00 10.96 -17.92
CA LEU A 95 -6.52 9.66 -18.43
C LEU A 95 -5.19 9.21 -17.79
N PHE A 96 -4.50 10.06 -17.04
CA PHE A 96 -3.23 9.72 -16.42
C PHE A 96 -3.28 8.43 -15.55
N PRO A 97 -4.31 8.20 -14.71
CA PRO A 97 -4.47 6.93 -14.00
C PRO A 97 -4.66 5.74 -14.95
N VAL A 98 -5.35 5.91 -16.08
CA VAL A 98 -5.56 4.83 -17.05
C VAL A 98 -4.23 4.35 -17.62
N PHE A 99 -3.34 5.27 -18.01
CA PHE A 99 -2.02 4.90 -18.53
C PHE A 99 -1.13 4.23 -17.48
N THR A 100 -1.12 4.76 -16.26
CA THR A 100 -0.30 4.21 -15.17
C THR A 100 -0.82 2.88 -14.63
N LEU A 101 -2.14 2.69 -14.54
CA LEU A 101 -2.76 1.43 -14.14
C LEU A 101 -2.65 0.37 -15.23
N SER A 102 -2.79 0.73 -16.51
CA SER A 102 -2.65 -0.22 -17.62
C SER A 102 -1.26 -0.85 -17.67
N THR A 103 -0.22 -0.09 -17.31
CA THR A 103 1.16 -0.60 -17.26
C THR A 103 1.46 -1.36 -15.97
N SER A 104 0.93 -0.89 -14.84
CA SER A 104 1.19 -1.50 -13.52
C SER A 104 0.39 -2.78 -13.27
N PHE A 105 -0.85 -2.86 -13.76
CA PHE A 105 -1.75 -3.99 -13.52
C PHE A 105 -1.17 -5.33 -14.00
N PRO A 106 -0.63 -5.46 -15.24
CA PRO A 106 -0.01 -6.70 -15.68
C PRO A 106 1.19 -7.12 -14.82
N ILE A 107 2.02 -6.16 -14.38
CA ILE A 107 3.20 -6.42 -13.56
C ILE A 107 2.79 -6.98 -12.18
N ILE A 108 1.80 -6.35 -11.54
CA ILE A 108 1.26 -6.79 -10.25
C ILE A 108 0.59 -8.15 -10.40
N ALA A 109 -0.17 -8.39 -11.47
CA ALA A 109 -0.80 -9.67 -11.74
C ALA A 109 0.24 -10.80 -11.91
N ILE A 110 1.29 -10.59 -12.70
CA ILE A 110 2.37 -11.58 -12.85
C ILE A 110 3.04 -11.86 -11.50
N THR A 111 3.27 -10.83 -10.69
CA THR A 111 3.89 -10.97 -9.37
C THR A 111 3.01 -11.77 -8.41
N LEU A 112 1.72 -11.45 -8.32
CA LEU A 112 0.76 -12.18 -7.49
C LEU A 112 0.63 -13.64 -7.93
N ARG A 113 0.54 -13.89 -9.24
CA ARG A 113 0.53 -15.24 -9.80
C ARG A 113 1.75 -16.04 -9.34
N ASN A 114 2.95 -15.48 -9.47
CA ASN A 114 4.19 -16.15 -9.07
C ASN A 114 4.23 -16.41 -7.56
N ASN A 115 3.76 -15.46 -6.75
CA ASN A 115 3.69 -15.62 -5.30
C ASN A 115 2.72 -16.73 -4.89
N LEU A 116 1.54 -16.81 -5.51
CA LEU A 116 0.57 -17.88 -5.26
C LEU A 116 1.12 -19.24 -5.70
N GLN A 117 1.82 -19.31 -6.83
CA GLN A 117 2.48 -20.54 -7.28
C GLN A 117 3.52 -21.01 -6.27
N SER A 118 4.38 -20.12 -5.79
CA SER A 118 5.40 -20.44 -4.78
C SER A 118 4.79 -20.85 -3.43
N LEU A 119 3.62 -20.30 -3.07
CA LEU A 119 2.93 -20.62 -1.82
C LEU A 119 2.29 -22.01 -1.84
N PHE A 120 1.69 -22.40 -2.98
CA PHE A 120 0.88 -23.62 -3.07
C PHE A 120 1.58 -24.78 -3.79
N LEU A 121 2.61 -24.51 -4.59
CA LEU A 121 3.35 -25.54 -5.33
C LEU A 121 4.79 -25.61 -4.86
N ASP A 122 5.35 -26.82 -4.90
CA ASP A 122 6.79 -26.99 -4.77
C ASP A 122 7.48 -26.52 -6.06
N THR A 123 8.20 -25.40 -5.96
CA THR A 123 8.93 -24.79 -7.07
C THR A 123 9.90 -25.76 -7.74
N SER A 124 10.47 -26.72 -6.99
CA SER A 124 11.40 -27.73 -7.52
C SER A 124 10.73 -28.74 -8.45
N ARG A 125 9.41 -28.89 -8.36
CA ARG A 125 8.61 -29.87 -9.12
C ARG A 125 7.57 -29.20 -10.04
N ILE A 126 7.68 -27.90 -10.28
CA ILE A 126 6.72 -27.13 -11.11
C ILE A 126 6.41 -27.79 -12.46
N GLU A 127 7.41 -28.39 -13.11
CA GLU A 127 7.24 -29.04 -14.41
C GLU A 127 6.47 -30.37 -14.37
N SER A 128 6.31 -30.97 -13.18
CA SER A 128 5.55 -32.21 -12.98
C SER A 128 4.05 -31.98 -12.76
N TYR A 129 3.63 -30.74 -12.50
CA TYR A 129 2.22 -30.42 -12.27
C TYR A 129 1.45 -30.29 -13.59
N ASN A 130 0.15 -30.59 -13.52
CA ASN A 130 -0.73 -30.55 -14.68
C ASN A 130 -0.77 -29.16 -15.33
N PHE A 131 -0.86 -29.12 -16.66
CA PHE A 131 -0.86 -27.89 -17.46
C PHE A 131 -1.96 -26.91 -17.02
N VAL A 132 -3.14 -27.43 -16.70
CA VAL A 132 -4.28 -26.65 -16.20
C VAL A 132 -3.93 -25.94 -14.89
N LEU A 133 -3.31 -26.66 -13.95
CA LEU A 133 -2.92 -26.10 -12.66
C LEU A 133 -1.86 -25.02 -12.85
N ARG A 134 -0.82 -25.28 -13.66
CA ARG A 134 0.31 -24.37 -13.86
C ARG A 134 -0.02 -23.12 -14.66
N LYS A 135 -0.81 -23.27 -15.74
CA LYS A 135 -0.98 -22.23 -16.76
C LYS A 135 -2.38 -21.61 -16.77
N LEU A 136 -3.39 -22.25 -16.18
CA LEU A 136 -4.76 -21.75 -16.21
C LEU A 136 -5.26 -21.31 -14.83
N LEU A 137 -5.08 -22.14 -13.78
CA LEU A 137 -5.61 -21.84 -12.44
C LEU A 137 -5.05 -20.53 -11.86
N PHE A 138 -3.73 -20.42 -11.71
CA PHE A 138 -3.13 -19.25 -11.03
C PHE A 138 -3.39 -17.91 -11.76
N PRO A 139 -3.28 -17.80 -13.10
CA PRO A 139 -3.69 -16.58 -13.79
C PRO A 139 -5.16 -16.22 -13.59
N ILE A 140 -6.07 -17.19 -13.63
CA ILE A 140 -7.50 -16.94 -13.39
C ILE A 140 -7.72 -16.45 -11.96
N VAL A 141 -7.16 -17.11 -10.96
CA VAL A 141 -7.28 -16.72 -9.55
C VAL A 141 -6.67 -15.33 -9.29
N THR A 142 -5.66 -14.92 -10.07
CA THR A 142 -5.07 -13.58 -9.98
C THR A 142 -5.96 -12.49 -10.60
N VAL A 143 -6.58 -12.73 -11.75
CA VAL A 143 -7.29 -11.70 -12.52
C VAL A 143 -8.79 -11.66 -12.22
N ALA A 144 -9.41 -12.80 -11.92
CA ALA A 144 -10.84 -12.88 -11.67
C ALA A 144 -11.31 -12.06 -10.45
N PRO A 145 -10.62 -12.07 -9.29
CA PRO A 145 -11.08 -11.29 -8.13
C PRO A 145 -11.11 -9.77 -8.39
N PRO A 146 -10.08 -9.13 -8.98
CA PRO A 146 -10.16 -7.72 -9.38
C PRO A 146 -11.32 -7.43 -10.34
N LEU A 147 -11.60 -8.30 -11.31
CA LEU A 147 -12.72 -8.13 -12.25
C LEU A 147 -14.08 -8.24 -11.55
N LEU A 148 -14.23 -9.18 -10.63
CA LEU A 148 -15.44 -9.31 -9.82
C LEU A 148 -15.61 -8.10 -8.90
N LEU A 149 -14.54 -7.64 -8.27
CA LEU A 149 -14.57 -6.43 -7.44
C LEU A 149 -15.01 -5.21 -8.25
N THR A 150 -14.50 -5.01 -9.46
CA THR A 150 -14.95 -3.90 -10.32
C THR A 150 -16.40 -3.99 -10.75
N TYR A 151 -16.98 -5.19 -10.75
CA TYR A 151 -18.39 -5.38 -11.10
C TYR A 151 -19.33 -5.12 -9.90
N TYR A 152 -18.90 -5.45 -8.69
CA TYR A 152 -19.74 -5.34 -7.49
C TYR A 152 -19.48 -4.09 -6.63
N LEU A 153 -18.31 -3.46 -6.76
CA LEU A 153 -17.89 -2.35 -5.91
C LEU A 153 -17.83 -1.05 -6.72
N GLU A 154 -18.76 -0.13 -6.42
CA GLU A 154 -18.85 1.17 -7.11
C GLU A 154 -18.00 2.27 -6.43
N ASP A 155 -17.81 2.19 -5.11
CA ASP A 155 -17.06 3.17 -4.30
C ASP A 155 -15.59 2.74 -4.12
N ILE A 156 -14.67 3.47 -4.77
CA ILE A 156 -13.23 3.22 -4.70
C ILE A 156 -12.66 3.59 -3.31
N GLY A 157 -13.29 4.53 -2.61
CA GLY A 157 -12.93 4.95 -1.26
C GLY A 157 -13.02 3.79 -0.26
N VAL A 158 -14.09 2.98 -0.33
CA VAL A 158 -14.24 1.78 0.51
C VAL A 158 -13.11 0.78 0.26
N LEU A 159 -12.69 0.61 -1.00
CA LEU A 159 -11.59 -0.28 -1.35
C LEU A 159 -10.25 0.19 -0.77
N ILE A 160 -9.96 1.49 -0.89
CA ILE A 160 -8.73 2.10 -0.37
C ILE A 160 -8.72 2.02 1.16
N GLU A 161 -9.84 2.33 1.80
CA GLU A 161 -9.97 2.29 3.26
C GLU A 161 -9.77 0.87 3.79
N PHE A 162 -10.43 -0.12 3.18
CA PHE A 162 -10.26 -1.53 3.55
C PHE A 162 -8.82 -2.01 3.32
N THR A 163 -8.27 -1.77 2.13
CA THR A 163 -6.93 -2.26 1.76
C THR A 163 -5.85 -1.58 2.60
N GLY A 164 -5.92 -0.27 2.79
CA GLY A 164 -4.98 0.47 3.63
C GLY A 164 -5.04 0.04 5.09
N SER A 165 -6.24 -0.12 5.64
CA SER A 165 -6.41 -0.36 7.07
C SER A 165 -6.18 -1.80 7.49
N TYR A 166 -6.60 -2.78 6.70
CA TYR A 166 -6.40 -4.20 7.04
C TYR A 166 -5.07 -4.73 6.47
N ALA A 167 -4.92 -4.70 5.15
CA ALA A 167 -3.73 -5.25 4.50
C ALA A 167 -2.50 -4.38 4.77
N GLY A 168 -2.65 -3.05 4.75
CA GLY A 168 -1.58 -2.11 5.05
C GLY A 168 -1.08 -2.24 6.50
N THR A 169 -1.98 -2.28 7.49
CA THR A 169 -1.59 -2.54 8.90
C THR A 169 -0.83 -3.86 9.05
N GLY A 170 -1.27 -4.92 8.37
CA GLY A 170 -0.56 -6.20 8.35
C GLY A 170 0.88 -6.06 7.84
N ILE A 171 1.03 -5.49 6.65
CA ILE A 171 2.32 -5.41 5.94
C ILE A 171 3.27 -4.37 6.54
N GLN A 172 2.76 -3.24 7.02
CA GLN A 172 3.57 -2.13 7.53
C GLN A 172 3.85 -2.22 9.03
N TYR A 173 2.90 -2.73 9.82
CA TYR A 173 3.01 -2.74 11.28
C TYR A 173 3.27 -4.14 11.83
N LEU A 174 2.38 -5.09 11.54
CA LEU A 174 2.44 -6.42 12.17
C LEU A 174 3.65 -7.23 11.71
N ILE A 175 3.81 -7.45 10.39
CA ILE A 175 4.86 -8.29 9.83
C ILE A 175 6.26 -7.80 10.23
N PRO A 176 6.63 -6.52 10.04
CA PRO A 176 7.95 -6.04 10.44
C PRO A 176 8.20 -6.18 11.94
N THR A 177 7.18 -5.96 12.77
CA THR A 177 7.28 -6.09 14.24
C THR A 177 7.58 -7.53 14.65
N PHE A 178 6.81 -8.50 14.13
CA PHE A 178 7.06 -9.91 14.42
C PHE A 178 8.39 -10.40 13.87
N LEU A 179 8.81 -9.95 12.68
CA LEU A 179 10.11 -10.28 12.11
C LEU A 179 11.26 -9.77 12.99
N VAL A 180 11.20 -8.52 13.46
CA VAL A 180 12.25 -7.96 14.32
C VAL A 180 12.31 -8.66 15.68
N VAL A 181 11.16 -8.95 16.30
CA VAL A 181 11.13 -9.67 17.60
C VAL A 181 11.66 -11.09 17.44
N SER A 182 11.24 -11.81 16.39
CA SER A 182 11.68 -13.18 16.12
C SER A 182 13.17 -13.24 15.76
N ALA A 183 13.64 -12.31 14.93
CA ALA A 183 15.05 -12.20 14.57
C ALA A 183 15.94 -11.92 15.80
N ARG A 184 15.50 -11.06 16.73
CA ARG A 184 16.25 -10.81 17.97
C ARG A 184 16.35 -12.05 18.85
N ARG A 185 15.23 -12.77 19.04
CA ARG A 185 15.23 -14.03 19.80
C ARG A 185 16.15 -15.06 19.15
N HIS A 186 16.09 -15.19 17.82
CA HIS A 186 16.92 -16.11 17.07
C HIS A 186 18.41 -15.75 17.12
N CYS A 187 18.77 -14.48 16.93
CA CYS A 187 20.14 -14.00 17.02
C CYS A 187 20.73 -14.18 18.42
N ASN A 188 19.96 -13.91 19.48
CA ASN A 188 20.42 -14.12 20.86
C ASN A 188 20.72 -15.61 21.14
N ASN A 189 19.89 -16.51 20.60
CA ASN A 189 20.10 -17.95 20.75
C ASN A 189 21.33 -18.46 19.98
N LEU A 190 21.63 -17.87 18.81
CA LEU A 190 22.76 -18.29 17.96
C LEU A 190 24.11 -17.68 18.37
N LEU A 191 24.14 -16.38 18.70
CA LEU A 191 25.39 -15.63 18.92
C LEU A 191 25.88 -15.68 20.37
N GLY A 192 25.04 -16.10 21.32
CA GLY A 192 25.36 -16.10 22.75
C GLY A 192 25.40 -14.70 23.38
N LEU A 193 25.59 -14.66 24.70
CA LEU A 193 25.71 -13.42 25.46
C LEU A 193 27.10 -12.80 25.23
N GLY A 194 27.19 -11.73 24.43
CA GLY A 194 28.41 -10.93 24.32
C GLY A 194 28.75 -10.40 22.92
N VAL A 195 28.16 -10.97 21.85
CA VAL A 195 28.42 -10.49 20.48
C VAL A 195 27.45 -9.36 20.14
N VAL A 196 27.98 -8.16 19.91
CA VAL A 196 27.19 -7.00 19.49
C VAL A 196 26.85 -7.12 18.01
N ASN A 197 25.56 -7.32 17.70
CA ASN A 197 25.08 -7.34 16.32
C ASN A 197 25.24 -5.95 15.67
N LYS A 198 26.16 -5.83 14.70
CA LYS A 198 26.40 -4.61 13.91
C LYS A 198 25.17 -4.13 13.14
N TYR A 199 24.23 -5.01 12.83
CA TYR A 199 22.99 -4.72 12.11
C TYR A 199 21.77 -4.60 13.03
N LYS A 200 21.98 -4.41 14.34
CA LYS A 200 20.90 -4.19 15.31
C LYS A 200 20.16 -2.90 14.95
N SER A 201 18.83 -2.97 14.93
CA SER A 201 18.01 -1.76 14.72
C SER A 201 18.21 -0.75 15.86
N PRO A 202 18.04 0.56 15.62
CA PRO A 202 18.13 1.58 16.66
C PRO A 202 17.10 1.40 17.79
N PHE A 203 15.95 0.76 17.50
CA PHE A 203 14.89 0.51 18.46
C PHE A 203 15.18 -0.64 19.43
N SER A 204 16.05 -0.45 20.43
CA SER A 204 16.51 -1.54 21.31
C SER A 204 15.43 -2.12 22.24
N HIS A 205 14.53 -1.29 22.77
CA HIS A 205 13.55 -1.67 23.80
C HIS A 205 12.36 -2.47 23.24
N MET A 206 11.61 -3.22 24.06
CA MET A 206 10.40 -3.93 23.60
C MET A 206 9.17 -3.00 23.52
N ALA A 207 9.20 -1.84 24.19
CA ALA A 207 8.08 -0.90 24.23
C ALA A 207 7.63 -0.42 22.84
N TRP A 208 8.56 -0.23 21.88
CA TRP A 208 8.16 0.16 20.53
C TRP A 208 7.28 -0.92 19.87
N ALA A 209 7.59 -2.21 20.08
CA ALA A 209 6.84 -3.30 19.49
C ALA A 209 5.44 -3.39 20.11
N VAL A 210 5.33 -3.22 21.43
CA VAL A 210 4.03 -3.13 22.13
C VAL A 210 3.24 -1.92 21.62
N PHE A 211 3.88 -0.76 21.47
CA PHE A 211 3.26 0.44 20.93
C PHE A 211 2.72 0.21 19.51
N VAL A 212 3.51 -0.37 18.60
CA VAL A 212 3.07 -0.64 17.22
C VAL A 212 1.91 -1.64 17.19
N LEU A 213 1.92 -2.65 18.06
CA LEU A 213 0.79 -3.59 18.17
C LEU A 213 -0.48 -2.90 18.69
N LEU A 214 -0.38 -2.08 19.74
CA LEU A 214 -1.52 -1.31 20.26
C LEU A 214 -2.06 -0.33 19.20
N TRP A 215 -1.16 0.36 18.50
CA TRP A 215 -1.51 1.25 17.40
C TRP A 215 -2.24 0.50 16.28
N SER A 216 -1.70 -0.65 15.87
CA SER A 216 -2.31 -1.48 14.83
C SER A 216 -3.73 -1.94 15.20
N LEU A 217 -3.94 -2.32 16.47
CA LEU A 217 -5.25 -2.71 16.98
C LEU A 217 -6.22 -1.53 16.96
N MET A 218 -5.76 -0.36 17.40
CA MET A 218 -6.57 0.87 17.36
C MET A 218 -6.99 1.22 15.93
N CYS A 219 -6.07 1.20 14.96
CA CYS A 219 -6.39 1.49 13.56
C CYS A 219 -7.45 0.53 12.99
N VAL A 220 -7.31 -0.77 13.26
CA VAL A 220 -8.27 -1.78 12.79
C VAL A 220 -9.64 -1.57 13.45
N ILE A 221 -9.70 -1.28 14.75
CA ILE A 221 -10.95 -1.01 15.46
C ILE A 221 -11.65 0.23 14.88
N LEU A 222 -10.92 1.34 14.74
CA LEU A 222 -11.50 2.58 14.22
C LEU A 222 -12.13 2.40 12.84
N VAL A 223 -11.44 1.70 11.95
CA VAL A 223 -11.94 1.46 10.59
C VAL A 223 -13.08 0.45 10.58
N SER A 224 -13.03 -0.58 11.44
CA SER A 224 -14.15 -1.52 11.59
C SER A 224 -15.42 -0.82 12.04
N VAL A 225 -15.30 0.12 12.98
CA VAL A 225 -16.42 0.95 13.44
C VAL A 225 -16.93 1.85 12.32
N ASN A 226 -16.03 2.55 11.61
CA ASN A 226 -16.41 3.43 10.51
C ASN A 226 -17.17 2.69 9.39
N ILE A 227 -16.69 1.51 8.99
CA ILE A 227 -17.37 0.67 8.00
C ILE A 227 -18.74 0.19 8.52
N SER A 228 -18.86 -0.12 9.80
CA SER A 228 -20.12 -0.58 10.39
C SER A 228 -21.16 0.55 10.47
N GLU A 229 -20.73 1.77 10.78
CA GLU A 229 -21.59 2.96 10.78
C GLU A 229 -22.03 3.34 9.36
N LYS A 230 -21.14 3.25 8.35
CA LYS A 230 -21.48 3.56 6.95
C LYS A 230 -22.49 2.57 6.34
N ASN A 231 -22.59 1.36 6.89
CA ASN A 231 -23.50 0.30 6.45
C ASN A 231 -24.82 0.23 7.25
N SER A 232 -24.99 1.02 8.31
CA SER A 232 -26.23 1.10 9.11
C SER A 232 -27.11 2.25 8.65
#